data_AF-A0A533RN27-F1
#
_entry.id   AF-A0A533RN27-F1
#
_cell.length_a   1.000
_cell.length_b   1.000
_cell.length_c   1.000
_cell.angle_alpha   90.00
_cell.angle_beta   90.00
_cell.angle_gamma   90.00
#
_symmetry.space_group_name_H-M   'P 1'
#
loop_
_entity.id
_entity.type
_entity.pdbx_description
1 polymer ?
#
loop_
_entity_poly.entity_id
_entity_poly.type
_entity_poly.pdbx_seq_one_letter_code
_entity_poly.pdbx_strand_id
1 'polypeptide(L)' 'AATAQIECIRRLAADPGLEALPPALRELAELRLANPDANLRELGELADPPLSKSAVYHRVRRIEELCAEAGITGAGG' A
#
# COMPACT_ATOMS: atom_id res chain seq x y z
N ALA A 1 2.76 -11.65 -4.32
CA ALA A 1 2.09 -10.34 -4.47
C ALA A 1 2.31 -9.47 -3.23
N ALA A 2 1.87 -9.89 -2.02
CA ALA A 2 2.00 -9.08 -0.80
C ALA A 2 3.44 -8.63 -0.49
N THR A 3 4.45 -9.50 -0.67
CA THR A 3 5.86 -9.14 -0.43
C THR A 3 6.36 -8.01 -1.33
N ALA A 4 6.01 -8.02 -2.61
CA ALA A 4 6.40 -6.96 -3.55
C ALA A 4 5.71 -5.63 -3.21
N GLN A 5 4.43 -5.71 -2.80
CA GLN A 5 3.69 -4.54 -2.32
C GLN A 5 4.33 -3.94 -1.06
N ILE A 6 4.67 -4.77 -0.08
CA ILE A 6 5.32 -4.33 1.17
C ILE A 6 6.65 -3.66 0.87
N GLU A 7 7.48 -4.28 0.02
CA GLU A 7 8.77 -3.73 -0.35
C GLU A 7 8.61 -2.39 -1.08
N CYS A 8 7.65 -2.26 -1.99
CA CYS A 8 7.37 -0.97 -2.58
C CYS A 8 6.98 0.07 -1.52
N ILE A 9 6.03 -0.26 -0.65
CA ILE A 9 5.55 0.68 0.37
C ILE A 9 6.71 1.11 1.28
N ARG A 10 7.64 0.21 1.61
CA ARG A 10 8.86 0.55 2.36
C ARG A 10 9.74 1.56 1.63
N ARG A 11 9.90 1.42 0.31
CA ARG A 11 10.68 2.38 -0.49
C ARG A 11 9.97 3.73 -0.59
N LEU A 12 8.65 3.74 -0.83
CA LEU A 12 7.85 4.96 -0.79
C LEU A 12 7.91 5.64 0.59
N ALA A 13 8.00 4.86 1.68
CA ALA A 13 8.16 5.38 3.03
C ALA A 13 9.55 5.98 3.28
N ALA A 14 10.58 5.51 2.59
CA ALA A 14 11.95 6.02 2.72
C ALA A 14 12.16 7.31 1.92
N ASP A 15 11.63 7.38 0.69
CA ASP A 15 11.73 8.54 -0.20
C ASP A 15 10.67 8.40 -1.31
N PRO A 16 9.71 9.34 -1.47
CA PRO A 16 9.59 10.68 -0.86
C PRO A 16 9.00 10.72 0.57
N GLY A 17 8.68 9.57 1.16
CA GLY A 17 7.97 9.46 2.44
C GLY A 17 6.47 9.22 2.28
N LEU A 18 5.86 8.46 3.20
CA LEU A 18 4.42 8.15 3.12
C LEU A 18 3.53 9.40 3.23
N GLU A 19 4.05 10.50 3.77
CA GLU A 19 3.34 11.77 3.87
C GLU A 19 3.09 12.44 2.51
N ALA A 20 3.86 12.08 1.48
CA ALA A 20 3.63 12.51 0.11
C ALA A 20 2.43 11.79 -0.54
N LEU A 21 1.95 10.69 0.07
CA LEU A 21 0.80 9.97 -0.42
C LEU A 21 -0.51 10.66 0.00
N PRO A 22 -1.56 10.60 -0.82
CA PRO A 22 -2.90 10.96 -0.40
C PRO A 22 -3.29 10.24 0.92
N PRO A 23 -4.02 10.88 1.85
CA PRO A 23 -4.30 10.33 3.18
C PRO A 23 -4.86 8.91 3.17
N ALA A 24 -5.76 8.62 2.22
CA ALA A 24 -6.35 7.30 2.04
C ALA A 24 -5.34 6.20 1.62
N LEU A 25 -4.32 6.56 0.85
CA LEU A 25 -3.26 5.63 0.43
C LEU A 25 -2.20 5.48 1.51
N ARG A 26 -1.88 6.57 2.22
CA ARG A 26 -1.00 6.55 3.39
C ARG A 26 -1.53 5.62 4.47
N GLU A 27 -2.80 5.76 4.83
CA GLU A 27 -3.45 4.89 5.83
C GLU A 27 -3.32 3.40 5.44
N LEU A 28 -3.62 3.06 4.19
CA LEU A 28 -3.51 1.67 3.73
C LEU A 28 -2.05 1.18 3.72
N ALA A 29 -1.12 2.05 3.32
CA ALA A 29 0.31 1.76 3.34
C ALA A 29 0.81 1.48 4.77
N GLU A 30 0.42 2.31 5.73
CA GLU A 30 0.73 2.14 7.16
C GLU A 30 0.14 0.83 7.70
N LEU A 31 -1.14 0.56 7.42
CA LEU A 31 -1.80 -0.68 7.83
C LEU A 31 -1.10 -1.92 7.26
N ARG A 32 -0.67 -1.86 5.99
CA ARG A 32 0.07 -2.95 5.34
C ARG A 32 1.47 -3.16 5.95
N LEU A 33 2.16 -2.09 6.35
CA LEU A 33 3.45 -2.20 7.03
C LEU A 33 3.30 -2.73 8.47
N ALA A 34 2.25 -2.32 9.17
CA ALA A 34 1.93 -2.78 10.52
C ALA A 34 1.43 -4.24 10.53
N ASN A 35 0.71 -4.66 9.49
CA ASN A 35 0.10 -5.98 9.35
C ASN A 35 0.55 -6.65 8.04
N PRO A 36 1.82 -7.07 7.92
CA PRO A 36 2.36 -7.62 6.67
C PRO A 36 1.65 -8.92 6.24
N ASP A 37 1.19 -9.72 7.21
CA ASP A 37 0.52 -11.00 6.98
C ASP A 37 -0.98 -10.87 6.72
N ALA A 38 -1.58 -9.69 6.96
CA ALA A 38 -3.00 -9.47 6.73
C ALA A 38 -3.34 -9.53 5.24
N ASN A 39 -4.43 -10.18 4.88
CA ASN A 39 -4.94 -10.14 3.51
C ASN A 39 -5.65 -8.80 3.22
N LEU A 40 -6.02 -8.54 1.96
CA LEU A 40 -6.63 -7.26 1.57
C LEU A 40 -7.97 -6.99 2.29
N ARG A 41 -8.73 -8.05 2.59
CA ARG A 41 -9.99 -7.90 3.32
C ARG A 41 -9.73 -7.49 4.76
N GLU A 42 -8.79 -8.15 5.44
CA GLU A 42 -8.39 -7.83 6.81
C GLU A 42 -7.86 -6.39 6.91
N LEU A 43 -7.05 -5.93 5.95
CA LEU A 43 -6.62 -4.53 5.91
C LEU A 43 -7.78 -3.56 5.73
N GLY A 44 -8.81 -3.94 4.96
CA GLY A 44 -10.02 -3.13 4.82
C GLY A 44 -10.83 -3.06 6.10
N GLU A 45 -10.89 -4.15 6.86
CA GLU A 45 -11.58 -4.22 8.16
C GLU A 45 -10.82 -3.44 9.25
N LEU A 46 -9.49 -3.32 9.15
CA LEU A 46 -8.65 -2.54 10.07
C LEU A 46 -8.63 -1.03 9.79
N ALA A 47 -9.10 -0.60 8.62
CA ALA A 47 -9.19 0.82 8.28
C ALA A 47 -10.33 1.53 9.03
N ASP A 48 -10.21 2.84 9.22
CA ASP A 48 -11.21 3.63 9.95
C ASP A 48 -11.67 4.85 9.12
N PRO A 49 -12.89 4.83 8.55
CA PRO A 49 -13.89 3.77 8.64
C PRO A 49 -13.54 2.51 7.81
N PRO A 50 -14.13 1.34 8.14
CA PRO A 50 -13.88 0.09 7.41
C PRO A 50 -14.18 0.22 5.92
N LEU A 51 -13.28 -0.32 5.11
CA LEU A 51 -13.33 -0.22 3.66
C LEU A 51 -14.04 -1.43 3.04
N SER A 52 -14.82 -1.15 2.00
CA SER A 52 -15.33 -2.20 1.13
C SER A 52 -14.19 -2.86 0.36
N LYS A 53 -14.40 -4.11 -0.07
CA LYS A 53 -13.45 -4.86 -0.91
C LYS A 53 -12.97 -4.02 -2.10
N SER A 54 -13.90 -3.41 -2.85
CA SER A 54 -13.57 -2.58 -4.01
C SER A 54 -12.71 -1.38 -3.64
N ALA A 55 -13.03 -0.68 -2.54
CA ALA A 55 -12.23 0.46 -2.10
C ALA A 55 -10.79 0.07 -1.76
N VAL A 56 -10.59 -1.06 -1.07
CA VAL A 56 -9.24 -1.58 -0.80
C VAL A 56 -8.50 -1.87 -2.10
N TYR A 57 -9.13 -2.59 -3.04
CA TYR A 57 -8.49 -2.91 -4.33
C TYR A 57 -8.06 -1.65 -5.10
N HIS A 58 -8.89 -0.61 -5.13
CA HIS A 58 -8.53 0.66 -5.76
C HIS A 58 -7.31 1.31 -5.11
N ARG A 59 -7.28 1.37 -3.78
CA ARG A 59 -6.15 1.95 -3.03
C ARG A 59 -4.86 1.14 -3.25
N VAL A 60 -4.95 -0.19 -3.20
CA VAL A 60 -3.83 -1.11 -3.48
C VAL A 60 -3.26 -0.86 -4.87
N ARG A 61 -4.12 -0.86 -5.89
CA ARG A 61 -3.71 -0.63 -7.27
C ARG A 61 -3.07 0.74 -7.44
N ARG A 62 -3.62 1.77 -6.79
CA ARG A 62 -3.04 3.12 -6.85
C ARG A 62 -1.66 3.19 -6.19
N ILE A 63 -1.45 2.48 -5.08
CA ILE A 63 -0.12 2.36 -4.48
C ILE A 63 0.84 1.69 -5.46
N GLU A 64 0.46 0.57 -6.09
CA GLU A 64 1.28 -0.12 -7.09
C GLU A 64 1.62 0.76 -8.30
N GLU A 65 0.66 1.59 -8.76
CA GLU A 65 0.91 2.59 -9.81
C GLU A 65 1.93 3.64 -9.35
N LEU A 66 1.81 4.16 -8.13
CA LEU A 66 2.78 5.12 -7.56
C LEU A 66 4.18 4.50 -7.44
N CYS A 67 4.27 3.21 -7.10
CA CYS A 67 5.53 2.46 -7.14
C CYS A 67 6.16 2.52 -8.52
N ALA A 68 5.36 2.18 -9.55
CA ALA A 68 5.82 2.14 -10.92
C ALA A 68 6.23 3.54 -11.42
N GLU A 69 5.45 4.57 -11.10
CA GLU A 69 5.73 5.98 -11.41
C GLU A 69 7.05 6.45 -10.74
N ALA A 70 7.31 6.01 -9.51
CA ALA A 70 8.55 6.30 -8.78
C ALA A 70 9.77 5.47 -9.24
N GLY A 71 9.62 4.61 -10.25
CA GLY A 71 10.68 3.68 -10.66
C GLY A 71 10.96 2.57 -9.65
N ILE A 72 10.08 2.41 -8.65
CA ILE A 72 10.11 1.31 -7.69
C ILE A 72 9.45 0.10 -8.36
N THR A 73 10.16 -0.49 -9.31
CA THR A 73 9.81 -1.82 -9.80
C THR A 73 10.50 -2.83 -8.89
N GLY A 74 9.74 -3.83 -8.43
CA GLY A 74 10.31 -4.99 -7.76
C GLY A 74 11.18 -5.73 -8.76
N ALA A 75 12.44 -5.33 -8.90
CA ALA A 75 13.41 -6.02 -9.72
C ALA A 75 13.62 -7.42 -9.15
N GLY A 76 12.95 -8.35 -9.80
CA GLY A 76 13.00 -9.80 -9.65
C GLY A 76 12.29 -10.41 -10.85
N GLY A 77 12.73 -10.06 -12.06
CA GLY A 77 12.20 -10.55 -13.35
C GLY A 77 12.34 -9.52 -14.46
#